data_AF-J2PGH1-F1
#
_entry.id   AF-J2PGH1-F1
#
_cell.length_a   1.000
_cell.length_b   1.000
_cell.length_c   1.000
_cell.angle_alpha   90.00
_cell.angle_beta   90.00
_cell.angle_gamma   90.00
#
_symmetry.space_group_name_H-M   'P 1'
#
loop_
_entity.id
_entity.type
_entity.pdbx_description
1 polymer ?
#
loop_
_entity_poly.entity_id
_entity_poly.type
_entity_poly.pdbx_seq_one_letter_code
_entity_poly.pdbx_strand_id
1 'polypeptide(L)'
;MSAERYAAMARKHWTKWLPERTAELKAAGDWESTLRTRGKWAAERVLELMQQGFQQHEAEEVALSEFILLKPEPKANLEPWERKELAQLEREYRKTHRE
;
A
#
# COMPACT_ATOMS: atom_id res chain seq x y z
N MET A 1 11.92 -17.17 0.65
CA MET A 1 10.62 -16.66 0.15
C MET A 1 10.82 -15.99 -1.22
N SER A 2 9.79 -15.94 -2.09
CA SER A 2 9.90 -15.36 -3.43
C SER A 2 9.30 -13.96 -3.53
N ALA A 3 9.87 -13.12 -4.39
CA ALA A 3 9.38 -11.78 -4.70
C ALA A 3 7.91 -11.78 -5.18
N GLU A 4 7.51 -12.82 -5.90
CA GLU A 4 6.14 -12.98 -6.42
C GLU A 4 5.11 -13.13 -5.30
N ARG A 5 5.45 -13.86 -4.23
CA ARG A 5 4.57 -14.00 -3.05
C ARG A 5 4.33 -12.64 -2.41
N TYR A 6 5.37 -11.85 -2.21
CA TYR A 6 5.24 -10.51 -1.64
C TYR A 6 4.48 -9.55 -2.57
N ALA A 7 4.69 -9.64 -3.89
CA ALA A 7 3.91 -8.85 -4.85
C ALA A 7 2.40 -9.20 -4.78
N ALA A 8 2.05 -10.48 -4.63
CA ALA A 8 0.66 -10.90 -4.44
C ALA A 8 0.08 -10.39 -3.11
N MET A 9 0.87 -10.38 -2.02
CA MET A 9 0.47 -9.79 -0.74
C MET A 9 0.23 -8.28 -0.86
N ALA A 10 1.14 -7.54 -1.52
CA ALA A 10 0.99 -6.11 -1.77
C ALA A 10 -0.29 -5.85 -2.57
N ARG A 11 -0.56 -6.61 -3.63
CA ARG A 11 -1.78 -6.48 -4.43
C ARG A 11 -3.04 -6.56 -3.56
N LYS A 12 -3.11 -7.58 -2.69
CA LYS A 12 -4.26 -7.78 -1.79
C LYS A 12 -4.38 -6.65 -0.77
N HIS A 13 -3.27 -6.30 -0.12
CA HIS A 13 -3.25 -5.27 0.92
C HIS A 13 -3.62 -3.90 0.35
N TRP A 14 -2.97 -3.50 -0.74
CA TRP A 14 -3.08 -2.16 -1.31
C TRP A 14 -4.44 -1.92 -1.94
N THR A 15 -5.03 -2.92 -2.58
CA THR A 15 -6.39 -2.81 -3.13
C THR A 15 -7.44 -2.54 -2.03
N LYS A 16 -7.22 -3.06 -0.83
CA LYS A 16 -8.14 -2.86 0.31
C LYS A 16 -7.82 -1.59 1.09
N TRP A 17 -6.56 -1.37 1.41
CA TRP A 17 -6.12 -0.40 2.40
C TRP A 17 -5.50 0.87 1.83
N LEU A 18 -5.14 0.87 0.54
CA LEU A 18 -4.58 2.01 -0.19
C LEU A 18 -5.36 2.26 -1.49
N PRO A 19 -6.69 2.45 -1.43
CA PRO A 19 -7.53 2.57 -2.61
C PRO A 19 -7.17 3.75 -3.53
N GLU A 20 -6.80 4.91 -2.99
CA GLU A 20 -6.44 6.10 -3.76
C GLU A 20 -5.11 5.87 -4.49
N ARG A 21 -4.08 5.44 -3.76
CA ARG A 21 -2.77 5.11 -4.35
C ARG A 21 -2.87 3.99 -5.38
N THR A 22 -3.71 2.99 -5.13
CA THR A 22 -3.96 1.90 -6.08
C THR A 22 -4.61 2.43 -7.37
N ALA A 23 -5.54 3.39 -7.26
CA ALA A 23 -6.17 4.01 -8.42
C ALA A 23 -5.16 4.86 -9.20
N GLU A 24 -4.32 5.65 -8.53
CA GLU A 24 -3.27 6.45 -9.14
C GLU A 24 -2.27 5.58 -9.93
N LEU A 25 -1.77 4.51 -9.31
CA LEU A 25 -0.83 3.59 -9.95
C LEU A 25 -1.45 2.88 -11.17
N LYS A 26 -2.75 2.56 -11.12
CA LYS A 26 -3.46 1.98 -12.26
C LYS A 26 -3.66 3.00 -13.38
N ALA A 27 -4.00 4.25 -13.04
CA ALA A 27 -4.15 5.33 -14.00
C ALA A 27 -2.83 5.67 -14.70
N ALA A 28 -1.70 5.55 -13.99
CA ALA A 28 -0.36 5.73 -14.54
C ALA A 28 0.15 4.52 -15.35
N GLY A 29 -0.51 3.36 -15.31
CA GLY A 29 -0.04 2.13 -15.93
C GLY A 29 1.08 1.41 -15.17
N ASP A 30 1.47 1.91 -14.01
CA ASP A 30 2.60 1.44 -13.20
C ASP A 30 2.22 0.38 -12.16
N TRP A 31 0.95 -0.02 -12.09
CA TRP A 31 0.45 -0.94 -11.07
C TRP A 31 1.27 -2.23 -10.98
N GLU A 32 1.40 -2.94 -12.11
CA GLU A 32 2.06 -4.24 -12.16
C GLU A 32 3.57 -4.15 -11.96
N SER A 33 4.22 -3.12 -12.53
CA SER A 33 5.65 -2.89 -12.34
C SER A 33 5.96 -2.55 -10.87
N THR A 34 5.14 -1.71 -10.25
CA THR A 34 5.29 -1.32 -8.84
C THR A 34 5.16 -2.51 -7.91
N LEU A 35 4.15 -3.38 -8.11
CA LEU A 35 3.96 -4.57 -7.29
C LEU A 35 5.16 -5.52 -7.38
N ARG A 36 5.69 -5.76 -8.59
CA ARG A 36 6.89 -6.60 -8.79
C ARG A 36 8.12 -6.00 -8.09
N THR A 37 8.34 -4.70 -8.25
CA THR A 37 9.46 -3.99 -7.62
C THR A 37 9.38 -4.08 -6.09
N ARG A 38 8.19 -3.85 -5.51
CA ARG A 38 7.99 -3.93 -4.05
C ARG A 38 8.16 -5.34 -3.52
N GLY A 39 7.67 -6.33 -4.26
CA GLY A 39 7.89 -7.74 -3.93
C GLY A 39 9.38 -8.11 -3.95
N LYS A 40 10.13 -7.61 -4.92
CA LYS A 40 11.59 -7.80 -5.02
C LYS A 40 12.31 -7.14 -3.83
N TRP A 41 12.01 -5.87 -3.55
CA TRP A 41 12.62 -5.16 -2.42
C TRP A 41 12.34 -5.84 -1.08
N ALA A 42 11.12 -6.33 -0.87
CA ALA A 42 10.78 -7.10 0.33
C ALA A 42 11.63 -8.39 0.42
N ALA A 43 11.79 -9.14 -0.68
CA ALA A 43 12.61 -10.35 -0.68
C ALA A 43 14.09 -10.05 -0.43
N GLU A 44 14.63 -9.00 -1.04
CA GLU A 44 16.02 -8.55 -0.84
C GLU A 44 16.25 -8.12 0.61
N ARG A 45 15.31 -7.36 1.19
CA ARG A 45 15.38 -6.93 2.59
C ARG A 45 15.35 -8.10 3.57
N VAL A 46 14.51 -9.11 3.32
CA VAL A 46 14.50 -10.33 4.13
C VAL A 46 15.86 -11.02 4.11
N LEU A 47 16.48 -11.17 2.94
CA LEU A 47 17.80 -11.78 2.82
C LEU A 47 18.87 -10.97 3.54
N GLU A 48 18.84 -9.65 3.42
CA GLU A 48 19.75 -8.74 4.12
C GLU A 48 19.63 -8.90 5.64
N LEU A 49 18.41 -8.89 6.18
CA LEU A 49 18.17 -9.04 7.61
C LEU A 49 18.59 -10.44 8.12
N MET A 50 18.34 -11.49 7.33
CA MET A 50 18.83 -12.83 7.66
C MET A 50 20.37 -12.89 7.71
N GLN A 51 21.07 -12.18 6.81
CA GLN A 51 22.53 -12.06 6.86
C GLN A 51 23.02 -11.28 8.09
N GLN A 52 22.19 -10.39 8.62
CA GLN A 52 22.44 -9.65 9.88
C GLN A 52 22.13 -10.48 11.13
N GLY A 53 21.68 -11.73 10.98
CA GLY A 53 21.43 -12.66 12.08
C GLY A 53 19.99 -12.70 12.58
N PHE A 54 19.05 -12.00 11.92
CA PHE A 54 17.63 -12.11 12.23
C PHE A 54 17.10 -13.50 11.86
N GLN A 55 16.14 -14.01 12.65
CA GLN A 55 15.38 -15.17 12.23
C GLN A 55 14.52 -14.80 11.01
N GLN A 56 14.23 -15.79 10.17
CA GLN A 56 13.46 -15.54 8.93
C GLN A 56 12.13 -14.83 9.19
N HIS A 57 11.39 -15.23 10.23
CA HIS A 57 10.10 -14.61 10.54
C HIS A 57 10.24 -13.14 10.98
N GLU A 58 11.28 -12.81 11.75
CA GLU A 58 11.56 -11.43 12.18
C GLU A 58 11.96 -10.55 10.97
N ALA A 59 12.81 -11.09 10.11
CA ALA A 59 13.21 -10.44 8.86
C ALA A 59 12.00 -10.17 7.95
N GLU A 60 11.08 -11.13 7.87
CA GLU A 60 9.83 -10.98 7.12
C GLU A 60 8.93 -9.89 7.69
N GLU A 61 8.71 -9.84 9.02
CA GLU A 61 7.88 -8.81 9.64
C GLU A 61 8.39 -7.39 9.34
N VAL A 62 9.72 -7.19 9.44
CA VAL A 62 10.34 -5.90 9.13
C VAL A 62 10.13 -5.55 7.65
N ALA A 63 10.53 -6.43 6.73
CA ALA A 63 10.43 -6.17 5.29
C ALA A 63 8.97 -5.95 4.83
N LEU A 64 8.03 -6.71 5.40
CA LEU A 64 6.61 -6.54 5.12
C LEU A 64 6.11 -5.18 5.57
N SER A 65 6.47 -4.72 6.77
CA SER A 65 6.07 -3.40 7.27
C SER A 65 6.62 -2.24 6.41
N GLU A 66 7.83 -2.39 5.87
CA GLU A 66 8.52 -1.37 5.06
C GLU A 66 7.93 -1.26 3.64
N PHE A 67 7.59 -2.40 3.01
CA PHE A 67 7.30 -2.42 1.57
C PHE A 67 5.90 -2.89 1.18
N ILE A 68 5.21 -3.66 2.02
CA ILE A 68 4.00 -4.41 1.64
C ILE A 68 2.80 -3.97 2.48
N LEU A 69 2.88 -4.10 3.80
CA LEU A 69 1.82 -3.82 4.77
C LEU A 69 1.81 -2.34 5.18
N LEU A 70 1.84 -1.45 4.18
CA LEU A 70 1.85 -0.01 4.41
C LEU A 70 0.61 0.44 5.17
N LYS A 71 0.76 1.54 5.93
CA LYS A 71 -0.33 2.13 6.71
C LYS A 71 -1.55 2.42 5.83
N PRO A 72 -2.77 2.02 6.24
CA PRO A 72 -3.97 2.32 5.49
C PRO A 72 -4.19 3.82 5.27
N GLU A 73 -4.80 4.16 4.14
CA GLU A 73 -5.27 5.52 3.87
C GLU A 73 -6.39 5.89 4.87
N PRO A 74 -6.53 7.17 5.26
CA PRO A 74 -7.53 7.60 6.25
C PRO A 74 -8.95 7.18 5.92
N LYS A 75 -9.28 7.16 4.62
CA LYS A 75 -10.61 6.81 4.10
C LYS A 75 -10.75 5.33 3.74
N ALA A 76 -9.72 4.51 3.95
CA ALA A 76 -9.74 3.09 3.56
C ALA A 76 -10.77 2.25 4.33
N ASN A 77 -11.14 2.68 5.54
CA ASN A 77 -12.18 2.03 6.35
C ASN A 77 -13.61 2.47 6.01
N LEU A 78 -13.78 3.57 5.27
CA LEU A 78 -15.10 4.06 4.91
C LEU A 78 -15.69 3.22 3.78
N GLU A 79 -16.98 2.97 3.83
CA GLU A 79 -17.74 2.37 2.75
C GLU A 79 -17.72 3.27 1.49
N PRO A 80 -17.92 2.71 0.28
CA PRO A 80 -17.86 3.49 -0.95
C PRO A 80 -18.81 4.69 -1.00
N TRP A 81 -19.96 4.61 -0.33
CA TRP A 81 -20.92 5.71 -0.25
C TRP A 81 -20.46 6.79 0.74
N GLU A 82 -19.94 6.41 1.92
CA GLU A 82 -19.36 7.32 2.92
C GLU A 82 -18.19 8.11 2.33
N ARG A 83 -17.34 7.47 1.52
CA ARG A 83 -16.24 8.16 0.82
C ARG A 83 -16.75 9.21 -0.15
N LYS A 84 -17.83 8.94 -0.87
CA LYS A 84 -18.43 9.87 -1.84
C LYS A 84 -19.05 11.06 -1.13
N GLU A 85 -19.81 10.82 -0.07
CA GLU A 85 -20.43 11.86 0.74
C GLU A 85 -19.37 12.77 1.39
N LEU A 86 -18.34 12.18 1.99
CA LEU A 86 -17.22 12.93 2.57
C LEU A 86 -16.49 13.78 1.52
N ALA A 87 -16.25 13.23 0.31
CA ALA A 87 -15.64 13.98 -0.78
C ALA A 87 -16.52 15.13 -1.29
N GLN A 88 -17.86 15.00 -1.24
CA GLN A 88 -18.79 16.07 -1.56
C GLN A 88 -18.75 17.17 -0.49
N LEU A 89 -18.84 16.79 0.79
CA LEU A 89 -18.77 17.71 1.92
C LEU A 89 -17.46 18.50 1.95
N GLU A 90 -16.31 17.84 1.74
CA GLU A 90 -15.01 18.51 1.65
C GLU A 90 -14.94 19.52 0.51
N ARG A 91 -15.55 19.21 -0.65
CA ARG A 91 -15.63 20.13 -1.79
C ARG A 91 -16.51 21.35 -1.48
N GLU A 92 -17.66 21.13 -0.84
CA GLU A 92 -18.57 22.21 -0.43
C GLU A 92 -17.95 23.10 0.64
N TYR A 93 -17.30 22.51 1.63
CA TYR A 93 -16.55 23.23 2.66
C TYR A 93 -15.44 24.08 2.03
N ARG A 94 -14.64 23.51 1.13
CA ARG A 94 -13.58 24.24 0.42
C ARG A 94 -14.12 25.38 -0.45
N LYS A 95 -15.32 25.24 -1.02
CA LYS A 95 -15.95 26.32 -1.81
C LYS A 95 -16.46 27.44 -0.92
N THR A 96 -17.02 27.11 0.25
CA THR A 96 -17.60 28.09 1.18
C THR A 96 -16.56 28.82 2.03
N HIS A 97 -15.39 28.21 2.27
CA HIS A 97 -14.32 28.77 3.10
C HIS A 97 -13.10 29.26 2.28
N ARG A 98 -13.28 29.50 0.98
CA ARG A 98 -12.29 30.17 0.14
C ARG A 98 -12.76 31.61 -0.07
N GLU A 99 -12.22 32.50 0.76
CA GLU A 99 -12.39 33.96 0.68
C GLU A 99 -11.95 34.53 -0.67
#